data_AF-A0A4Q4TC64-F1
#
_entry.id   AF-A0A4Q4TC64-F1
#
_cell.length_a   1.000
_cell.length_b   1.000
_cell.length_c   1.000
_cell.angle_alpha   90.00
_cell.angle_beta   90.00
_cell.angle_gamma   90.00
#
_symmetry.space_group_name_H-M   'P 1'
#
loop_
_entity.id
_entity.type
_entity.pdbx_description
1 polymer ?
#
loop_
_entity_poly.entity_id
_entity_poly.type
_entity_poly.pdbx_seq_one_letter_code
_entity_poly.pdbx_strand_id
1 'polypeptide(L)'
;MVATIGNHVPEHMHNPSSPPTDGTSAIEGQGEVQGIEKLTNSKTRQYKDDPMEACHLLEDAFRETLRQRWQMITWKECWLMANEGGDYRVRKVTNREQDKLYLSGDVDWLRYTMMLPWTLSVGAALSGLLPAALAECDRGALLKFADSYVAAQENGQVTDLENIADNFTYVENNRTREITSGILFNALVIDHRRTIADTTECATFTELVVTRNASGMPAPYVIGTQIRHSPGDLSCYLIDSIVTTEGHWLFNVTGTLYWVRRENWGTIPEAERDSRETLKAAADAYLSMWNDKSAIDAVPWGTPCARLEGGMYTGNGGPDDSCKVGIPTNNNQAPNSHRRYVIDETVGSISVLCIFEHLENAPDSHEFRLEKGKVRYIHTMTVARNGIPIIPSRPRIRGTNPLLG
;
A
#
# COMPACT_ATOMS: atom_id res chain seq x y z
N MET A 1 -21.29 26.26 -31.54
CA MET A 1 -22.72 26.47 -31.20
C MET A 1 -22.82 26.48 -29.69
N VAL A 2 -23.16 27.63 -29.13
CA VAL A 2 -23.27 27.88 -27.69
C VAL A 2 -24.72 27.59 -27.28
N ALA A 3 -24.92 26.79 -26.23
CA ALA A 3 -26.22 26.63 -25.60
C ALA A 3 -26.07 26.69 -24.08
N THR A 4 -26.63 27.76 -23.53
CA THR A 4 -26.71 28.14 -22.12
C THR A 4 -28.05 27.65 -21.56
N ILE A 5 -28.06 26.95 -20.43
CA ILE A 5 -29.23 26.67 -19.60
C ILE A 5 -28.67 26.62 -18.17
N GLY A 6 -29.08 27.38 -17.14
CA GLY A 6 -30.34 28.07 -16.87
C GLY A 6 -30.74 27.68 -15.45
N ASN A 7 -30.22 28.40 -14.45
CA ASN A 7 -30.44 28.17 -13.02
C ASN A 7 -31.92 28.43 -12.63
N HIS A 8 -32.50 27.54 -11.83
CA HIS A 8 -33.67 27.85 -11.00
C HIS A 8 -33.60 27.16 -9.63
N VAL A 9 -33.58 27.98 -8.59
CA VAL A 9 -33.73 27.66 -7.17
C VAL A 9 -35.08 28.23 -6.73
N PRO A 10 -35.79 27.57 -5.80
CA PRO A 10 -36.67 28.30 -4.89
C PRO A 10 -36.23 28.13 -3.42
N GLU A 11 -36.06 29.26 -2.75
CA GLU A 11 -36.08 29.41 -1.30
C GLU A 11 -37.52 29.24 -0.77
N HIS A 12 -37.70 28.61 0.40
CA HIS A 12 -38.23 29.26 1.62
C HIS A 12 -38.48 28.29 2.79
N MET A 13 -37.98 28.73 3.97
CA MET A 13 -38.56 28.71 5.32
C MET A 13 -39.07 27.40 5.96
N HIS A 14 -38.45 26.94 7.05
CA HIS A 14 -38.78 27.34 8.42
C HIS A 14 -37.97 26.51 9.45
N ASN A 15 -37.32 27.21 10.38
CA ASN A 15 -36.84 26.68 11.67
C ASN A 15 -37.86 27.12 12.74
N PRO A 16 -38.11 26.33 13.80
CA PRO A 16 -37.80 26.91 15.12
C PRO A 16 -37.35 25.90 16.21
N SER A 17 -36.42 26.39 17.04
CA SER A 17 -36.36 26.32 18.52
C SER A 17 -36.29 24.98 19.29
N SER A 18 -35.15 24.75 19.96
CA SER A 18 -35.00 24.22 21.35
C SER A 18 -35.55 25.24 22.39
N PRO A 19 -35.69 25.01 23.73
CA PRO A 19 -35.03 24.07 24.70
C PRO A 19 -36.06 23.51 25.77
N PRO A 20 -35.79 23.10 27.06
CA PRO A 20 -34.59 23.09 27.93
C PRO A 20 -34.37 21.81 28.82
N THR A 21 -33.53 22.00 29.85
CA THR A 21 -32.70 21.18 30.77
C THR A 21 -33.37 20.44 31.96
N ASP A 22 -32.50 19.77 32.77
CA ASP A 22 -32.63 19.11 34.11
C ASP A 22 -33.06 17.63 34.12
N GLY A 23 -32.55 16.71 34.95
CA GLY A 23 -31.57 16.73 36.06
C GLY A 23 -31.72 15.44 36.92
N THR A 24 -30.69 15.05 37.69
CA THR A 24 -30.65 14.02 38.80
C THR A 24 -30.80 12.52 38.43
N SER A 25 -30.19 11.49 39.05
CA SER A 25 -29.51 11.21 40.34
C SER A 25 -28.69 9.90 40.17
N ALA A 26 -27.43 9.77 40.63
CA ALA A 26 -26.92 9.22 41.90
C ALA A 26 -27.39 7.79 42.30
N ILE A 27 -26.46 6.82 42.29
CA ILE A 27 -26.43 5.68 43.22
C ILE A 27 -24.96 5.46 43.65
N GLU A 28 -24.71 5.65 44.94
CA GLU A 28 -23.48 5.28 45.67
C GLU A 28 -23.49 3.78 46.03
N GLY A 29 -22.30 3.18 46.08
CA GLY A 29 -22.04 1.87 46.69
C GLY A 29 -20.60 1.82 47.19
N GLN A 30 -20.48 1.65 48.51
CA GLN A 30 -19.29 1.78 49.35
C GLN A 30 -18.25 0.66 49.18
N GLY A 31 -16.99 0.95 49.52
CA GLY A 31 -15.93 -0.04 49.74
C GLY A 31 -14.58 0.61 50.05
N GLU A 32 -14.27 0.74 51.35
CA GLU A 32 -12.97 1.18 51.89
C GLU A 32 -11.80 0.33 51.39
N VAL A 33 -10.70 0.98 50.99
CA VAL A 33 -9.37 0.35 50.89
C VAL A 33 -8.45 1.06 51.88
N GLN A 34 -8.06 0.31 52.92
CA GLN A 34 -6.95 0.64 53.80
C GLN A 34 -5.62 0.45 53.07
N GLY A 35 -4.65 1.32 53.36
CA GLY A 35 -3.23 1.01 53.21
C GLY A 35 -2.57 1.50 51.92
N ILE A 36 -2.18 2.79 51.90
CA ILE A 36 -1.16 3.30 50.98
C ILE A 36 0.20 2.92 51.56
N GLU A 37 0.84 1.87 51.04
CA GLU A 37 2.30 1.73 51.10
C GLU A 37 2.90 2.08 49.74
N LYS A 38 3.70 3.15 49.71
CA LYS A 38 4.47 3.59 48.54
C LYS A 38 5.48 2.52 48.17
N LEU A 39 5.27 1.83 47.05
CA LEU A 39 6.27 0.96 46.43
C LEU A 39 7.25 1.80 45.60
N THR A 40 8.28 2.34 46.26
CA THR A 40 9.55 2.71 45.62
C THR A 40 10.56 1.59 45.88
N ASN A 41 10.73 0.68 44.91
CA ASN A 41 11.96 -0.03 44.53
C ASN A 41 11.65 -1.27 43.68
N SER A 42 12.46 -1.49 42.64
CA SER A 42 12.39 -2.65 41.75
C SER A 42 12.55 -3.96 42.53
N LYS A 43 11.54 -4.85 42.48
CA LYS A 43 11.68 -6.25 42.92
C LYS A 43 11.75 -7.17 41.70
N THR A 44 12.82 -7.94 41.61
CA THR A 44 12.91 -9.12 40.74
C THR A 44 12.47 -10.32 41.59
N ARG A 45 11.48 -11.10 41.15
CA ARG A 45 11.11 -12.38 41.77
C ARG A 45 11.30 -13.49 40.74
N GLN A 46 11.91 -14.59 41.18
CA GLN A 46 12.11 -15.80 40.39
C GLN A 46 11.06 -16.82 40.83
N TYR A 47 10.32 -17.37 39.89
CA TYR A 47 9.26 -18.34 40.16
C TYR A 47 9.68 -19.67 39.55
N LYS A 48 9.84 -20.66 40.42
CA LYS A 48 10.00 -22.06 40.01
C LYS A 48 8.74 -22.78 40.48
N ASP A 49 8.12 -23.49 39.53
CA ASP A 49 7.29 -24.68 39.74
C ASP A 49 5.75 -24.59 39.54
N ASP A 50 5.15 -23.45 39.18
CA ASP A 50 3.77 -23.45 38.61
C ASP A 50 3.53 -22.28 37.61
N PRO A 51 3.48 -22.56 36.29
CA PRO A 51 3.25 -21.55 35.25
C PRO A 51 1.85 -20.92 35.31
N MET A 52 0.85 -21.62 35.87
CA MET A 52 -0.54 -21.18 35.85
C MET A 52 -0.84 -20.17 36.96
N GLU A 53 -0.17 -20.31 38.10
CA GLU A 53 -0.19 -19.30 39.18
C GLU A 53 0.44 -17.97 38.72
N ALA A 54 1.49 -18.03 37.88
CA ALA A 54 2.12 -16.85 37.30
C ALA A 54 1.20 -16.11 36.30
N CYS A 55 0.43 -16.82 35.48
CA CYS A 55 -0.55 -16.20 34.56
C CYS A 55 -1.71 -15.54 35.33
N HIS A 56 -2.24 -16.16 36.39
CA HIS A 56 -3.33 -15.57 37.19
C HIS A 56 -2.92 -14.28 37.92
N LEU A 57 -1.71 -14.25 38.50
CA LEU A 57 -1.20 -13.06 39.17
C LEU A 57 -0.82 -11.94 38.20
N LEU A 58 -0.40 -12.28 36.97
CA LEU A 58 -0.22 -11.30 35.89
C LEU A 58 -1.55 -10.68 35.50
N GLU A 59 -2.63 -11.47 35.41
CA GLU A 59 -3.98 -10.97 35.13
C GLU A 59 -4.49 -10.05 36.25
N ASP A 60 -4.26 -10.39 37.51
CA ASP A 60 -4.65 -9.57 38.67
C ASP A 60 -3.87 -8.24 38.74
N ALA A 61 -2.55 -8.25 38.49
CA ALA A 61 -1.74 -7.03 38.41
C ALA A 61 -2.18 -6.09 37.26
N PHE A 62 -2.74 -6.68 36.21
CA PHE A 62 -3.26 -5.97 35.04
C PHE A 62 -4.66 -5.40 35.30
N ARG A 63 -5.46 -6.03 36.18
CA ARG A 63 -6.79 -5.54 36.61
C ARG A 63 -6.73 -4.37 37.61
N GLU A 64 -5.70 -4.29 38.44
CA GLU A 64 -5.53 -3.18 39.41
C GLU A 64 -5.06 -1.85 38.78
N THR A 65 -4.55 -1.85 37.55
CA THR A 65 -4.03 -0.65 36.87
C THR A 65 -5.06 -0.11 35.86
N LEU A 66 -5.97 0.74 36.35
CA LEU A 66 -7.09 1.46 35.68
C LEU A 66 -7.37 1.26 34.17
N ARG A 67 -8.62 0.84 33.91
CA ARG A 67 -9.52 1.11 32.76
C ARG A 67 -8.96 2.01 31.64
N GLN A 68 -8.38 1.40 30.60
CA GLN A 68 -8.62 1.75 29.19
C GLN A 68 -7.98 0.71 28.26
N ARG A 69 -8.80 0.17 27.32
CA ARG A 69 -8.47 -0.63 26.12
C ARG A 69 -7.44 -1.77 26.29
N TRP A 70 -7.92 -3.00 26.11
CA TRP A 70 -7.10 -4.21 26.19
C TRP A 70 -6.77 -4.82 24.83
N GLN A 71 -5.52 -5.27 24.68
CA GLN A 71 -5.20 -6.54 24.02
C GLN A 71 -5.29 -7.63 25.10
N MET A 72 -6.05 -8.70 24.86
CA MET A 72 -5.98 -9.89 25.72
C MET A 72 -4.78 -10.72 25.30
N ILE A 73 -3.90 -11.07 26.25
CA ILE A 73 -3.02 -12.23 26.10
C ILE A 73 -3.95 -13.43 25.97
N THR A 74 -3.87 -14.16 24.86
CA THR A 74 -4.81 -15.26 24.63
C THR A 74 -4.36 -16.48 25.42
N TRP A 75 -5.31 -17.27 25.95
CA TRP A 75 -5.04 -18.53 26.67
C TRP A 75 -4.12 -19.50 25.89
N LYS A 76 -4.05 -19.35 24.57
CA LYS A 76 -3.16 -20.09 23.67
C LYS A 76 -1.68 -19.76 23.91
N GLU A 77 -1.35 -18.52 24.26
CA GLU A 77 0.01 -18.08 24.58
C GLU A 77 0.43 -18.56 25.97
N CYS A 78 -0.44 -18.50 26.99
CA CYS A 78 -0.16 -19.12 28.31
C CYS A 78 -0.02 -20.65 28.22
N TRP A 79 -0.78 -21.33 27.33
CA TRP A 79 -0.68 -22.77 27.15
C TRP A 79 0.63 -23.21 26.49
N LEU A 80 1.14 -22.45 25.52
CA LEU A 80 2.46 -22.69 24.91
C LEU A 80 3.58 -22.50 25.94
N MET A 81 3.47 -21.49 26.81
CA MET A 81 4.46 -21.21 27.86
C MET A 81 4.53 -22.25 28.98
N ALA A 82 3.43 -22.96 29.29
CA ALA A 82 3.39 -23.98 30.33
C ALA A 82 4.03 -25.31 29.92
N ASN A 83 4.17 -25.58 28.61
CA ASN A 83 4.66 -26.86 28.08
C ASN A 83 6.15 -26.87 27.71
N GLU A 84 6.79 -25.71 27.60
CA GLU A 84 8.21 -25.57 27.26
C GLU A 84 8.97 -25.08 28.50
N GLY A 85 9.33 -25.98 29.41
CA GLY A 85 10.00 -25.62 30.66
C GLY A 85 11.24 -24.74 30.45
N GLY A 86 11.19 -23.52 31.00
CA GLY A 86 12.27 -22.52 30.98
C GLY A 86 12.23 -21.62 32.23
N ASP A 87 13.36 -20.97 32.56
CA ASP A 87 13.47 -20.04 33.69
C ASP A 87 13.19 -18.61 33.19
N TYR A 88 12.10 -17.99 33.65
CA TYR A 88 11.64 -16.69 33.13
C TYR A 88 11.78 -15.59 34.18
N ARG A 89 12.24 -14.39 33.74
CA ARG A 89 12.28 -13.19 34.59
C ARG A 89 11.40 -12.09 34.03
N VAL A 90 10.52 -11.56 34.88
CA VAL A 90 9.68 -10.39 34.58
C VAL A 90 10.36 -9.14 35.13
N ARG A 91 10.56 -8.11 34.30
CA ARG A 91 11.04 -6.79 34.72
C ARG A 91 9.98 -5.73 34.46
N LYS A 92 9.60 -4.98 35.51
CA LYS A 92 8.80 -3.76 35.40
C LYS A 92 9.74 -2.55 35.22
N VAL A 93 9.57 -1.81 34.13
CA VAL A 93 10.29 -0.55 33.89
C VAL A 93 9.27 0.58 33.94
N THR A 94 9.39 1.44 34.95
CA THR A 94 8.56 2.63 35.12
C THR A 94 9.29 3.85 34.58
N ASN A 95 8.76 4.50 33.54
CA ASN A 95 9.16 5.86 33.16
C ASN A 95 7.91 6.73 32.98
N ARG A 96 8.04 8.05 33.14
CA ARG A 96 6.95 9.02 33.34
C ARG A 96 5.83 9.06 32.29
N GLU A 97 5.93 8.34 31.17
CA GLU A 97 4.90 8.33 30.13
C GLU A 97 4.36 6.94 29.76
N GLN A 98 5.00 5.83 30.14
CA GLN A 98 4.49 4.46 29.88
C GLN A 98 5.03 3.44 30.89
N ASP A 99 4.14 2.60 31.44
CA ASP A 99 4.52 1.38 32.16
C ASP A 99 4.63 0.23 31.14
N LYS A 100 5.82 -0.39 31.01
CA LYS A 100 6.04 -1.59 30.17
C LYS A 100 6.63 -2.73 30.99
N LEU A 101 6.13 -3.94 30.74
CA LEU A 101 6.65 -5.20 31.29
C LEU A 101 7.43 -5.94 30.20
N TYR A 102 8.63 -6.43 30.52
CA TYR A 102 9.48 -7.21 29.61
C TYR A 102 9.77 -8.60 30.19
N LEU A 103 9.77 -9.62 29.32
CA LEU A 103 10.18 -11.00 29.57
C LEU A 103 11.39 -11.33 28.69
N SER A 104 12.42 -11.98 29.23
CA SER A 104 13.61 -12.42 28.48
C SER A 104 14.03 -13.83 28.88
N GLY A 105 14.44 -14.66 27.91
CA GLY A 105 15.05 -15.98 28.11
C GLY A 105 16.31 -16.14 27.24
N ASP A 106 17.31 -16.86 27.76
CA ASP A 106 18.60 -17.11 27.10
C ASP A 106 18.63 -18.47 26.40
N VAL A 107 19.12 -18.53 25.15
CA VAL A 107 19.40 -19.77 24.41
C VAL A 107 20.85 -19.72 23.88
N ASP A 108 21.73 -20.54 24.47
CA ASP A 108 23.15 -20.61 24.14
C ASP A 108 23.42 -21.50 22.91
N TRP A 109 24.09 -20.96 21.89
CA TRP A 109 24.67 -21.73 20.78
C TRP A 109 26.20 -21.79 20.87
N LEU A 110 26.73 -23.01 20.86
CA LEU A 110 28.15 -23.37 20.95
C LEU A 110 29.01 -22.75 19.82
N ARG A 111 30.10 -22.07 20.21
CA ARG A 111 31.18 -21.63 19.31
C ARG A 111 32.23 -22.73 19.14
N TYR A 112 32.46 -23.18 17.90
CA TYR A 112 33.64 -23.96 17.53
C TYR A 112 34.61 -23.05 16.76
N THR A 113 35.78 -22.80 17.34
CA THR A 113 36.90 -22.11 16.68
C THR A 113 38.04 -23.10 16.52
N MET A 114 38.33 -23.53 15.29
CA MET A 114 39.59 -24.20 14.95
C MET A 114 40.44 -23.26 14.10
N MET A 115 41.67 -23.02 14.56
CA MET A 115 42.72 -22.30 13.85
C MET A 115 43.63 -23.25 13.07
N LEU A 116 44.32 -22.66 12.08
CA LEU A 116 45.58 -23.05 11.40
C LEU A 116 45.43 -23.83 10.06
N PRO A 117 46.46 -23.82 9.19
CA PRO A 117 47.24 -22.69 8.66
C PRO A 117 47.40 -22.77 7.12
N TRP A 118 48.07 -21.79 6.53
CA TRP A 118 48.28 -21.64 5.08
C TRP A 118 49.20 -22.72 4.48
N THR A 119 48.79 -23.31 3.35
CA THR A 119 49.69 -23.87 2.32
C THR A 119 49.17 -23.58 0.92
N LEU A 120 50.03 -22.99 0.09
CA LEU A 120 49.84 -22.77 -1.36
C LEU A 120 49.77 -24.09 -2.12
N SER A 121 48.83 -24.20 -3.08
CA SER A 121 48.92 -25.12 -4.21
C SER A 121 48.17 -24.56 -5.41
N VAL A 122 48.85 -24.53 -6.55
CA VAL A 122 48.40 -24.05 -7.86
C VAL A 122 47.39 -25.03 -8.44
N GLY A 123 46.22 -24.54 -8.85
CA GLY A 123 45.26 -25.24 -9.69
C GLY A 123 44.44 -24.23 -10.47
N ALA A 124 44.74 -24.05 -11.75
CA ALA A 124 43.94 -23.26 -12.66
C ALA A 124 42.60 -23.98 -12.92
N ALA A 125 41.63 -23.78 -12.04
CA ALA A 125 40.25 -24.15 -12.29
C ALA A 125 39.59 -23.01 -13.06
N LEU A 126 39.43 -23.16 -14.38
CA LEU A 126 38.37 -22.47 -15.11
C LEU A 126 37.04 -23.03 -14.59
N SER A 127 36.60 -22.54 -13.43
CA SER A 127 35.22 -22.68 -13.01
C SER A 127 34.43 -21.76 -13.93
N GLY A 128 33.73 -22.33 -14.90
CA GLY A 128 32.68 -21.61 -15.61
C GLY A 128 31.77 -21.01 -14.56
N LEU A 129 31.73 -19.68 -14.48
CA LEU A 129 30.69 -18.96 -13.77
C LEU A 129 29.39 -19.30 -14.50
N LEU A 130 28.75 -20.40 -14.10
CA LEU A 130 27.33 -20.55 -14.32
C LEU A 130 26.69 -19.33 -13.66
N PRO A 131 25.91 -18.52 -14.39
CA PRO A 131 25.09 -17.51 -13.74
C PRO A 131 24.32 -18.24 -12.64
N ALA A 132 24.47 -17.81 -11.39
CA ALA A 132 23.52 -18.21 -10.38
C ALA A 132 22.16 -17.74 -10.92
N ALA A 133 21.34 -18.68 -11.39
CA ALA A 133 19.95 -18.40 -11.63
C ALA A 133 19.42 -17.93 -10.28
N LEU A 134 19.18 -16.63 -10.14
CA LEU A 134 18.40 -16.14 -9.02
C LEU A 134 17.10 -16.92 -9.09
N ALA A 135 16.79 -17.65 -8.02
CA ALA A 135 15.51 -18.33 -7.96
C ALA A 135 14.43 -17.27 -8.16
N GLU A 136 13.58 -17.48 -9.16
CA GLU A 136 12.41 -16.62 -9.35
C GLU A 136 11.60 -16.58 -8.06
N CYS A 137 11.09 -15.41 -7.71
CA CYS A 137 10.27 -15.25 -6.53
C CYS A 137 8.97 -16.04 -6.65
N ASP A 138 8.59 -16.73 -5.56
CA ASP A 138 7.38 -17.55 -5.55
C ASP A 138 6.14 -16.70 -5.82
N ARG A 139 5.49 -16.94 -6.97
CA ARG A 139 4.31 -16.20 -7.40
C ARG A 139 3.17 -16.28 -6.38
N GLY A 140 3.00 -17.45 -5.75
CA GLY A 140 1.95 -17.67 -4.75
C GLY A 140 2.14 -16.79 -3.51
N ALA A 141 3.38 -16.69 -3.02
CA ALA A 141 3.75 -15.84 -1.89
C ALA A 141 3.57 -14.36 -2.21
N LEU A 142 3.98 -13.91 -3.40
CA LEU A 142 3.75 -12.53 -3.86
C LEU A 142 2.26 -12.18 -3.88
N LEU A 143 1.43 -13.04 -4.47
CA LEU A 143 -0.02 -12.84 -4.53
C LEU A 143 -0.67 -12.89 -3.14
N LYS A 144 -0.20 -13.77 -2.26
CA LYS A 144 -0.70 -13.86 -0.87
C LYS A 144 -0.41 -12.57 -0.08
N PHE A 145 0.76 -11.98 -0.26
CA PHE A 145 1.05 -10.67 0.35
C PHE A 145 0.13 -9.59 -0.22
N ALA A 146 -0.07 -9.56 -1.55
CA ALA A 146 -1.00 -8.62 -2.18
C ALA A 146 -2.44 -8.79 -1.66
N ASP A 147 -2.92 -10.02 -1.43
CA ASP A 147 -4.22 -10.27 -0.79
C ASP A 147 -4.28 -9.71 0.64
N SER A 148 -3.18 -9.81 1.41
CA SER A 148 -3.07 -9.24 2.76
C SER A 148 -3.09 -7.70 2.73
N TYR A 149 -2.46 -7.10 1.71
CA TYR A 149 -2.56 -5.66 1.43
C TYR A 149 -4.00 -5.23 1.11
N VAL A 150 -4.73 -6.01 0.29
CA VAL A 150 -6.14 -5.70 0.00
C VAL A 150 -6.99 -5.79 1.25
N ALA A 151 -6.81 -6.83 2.08
CA ALA A 151 -7.49 -6.95 3.36
C ALA A 151 -7.16 -5.78 4.32
N ALA A 152 -5.91 -5.31 4.32
CA ALA A 152 -5.51 -4.13 5.08
C ALA A 152 -6.25 -2.86 4.62
N GLN A 153 -6.36 -2.66 3.30
CA GLN A 153 -7.12 -1.56 2.71
C GLN A 153 -8.63 -1.64 3.02
N GLU A 154 -9.20 -2.84 3.04
CA GLU A 154 -10.60 -3.07 3.37
C GLU A 154 -10.91 -2.71 4.83
N ASN A 155 -10.00 -3.07 5.73
CA ASN A 155 -10.18 -2.88 7.16
C ASN A 155 -9.68 -1.52 7.67
N GLY A 156 -8.89 -0.78 6.88
CA GLY A 156 -8.27 0.47 7.32
C GLY A 156 -7.18 0.25 8.37
N GLN A 157 -6.52 -0.92 8.37
CA GLN A 157 -5.51 -1.31 9.36
C GLN A 157 -4.44 -2.17 8.71
N VAL A 158 -3.21 -2.08 9.20
CA VAL A 158 -2.04 -2.78 8.62
C VAL A 158 -1.51 -3.90 9.52
N THR A 159 -2.27 -4.30 10.54
CA THR A 159 -1.87 -5.31 11.53
C THR A 159 -1.55 -6.67 10.93
N ASP A 160 -2.18 -6.97 9.79
CA ASP A 160 -2.11 -8.29 9.15
C ASP A 160 -1.02 -8.33 8.06
N LEU A 161 -0.28 -7.23 7.87
CA LEU A 161 0.90 -7.21 7.02
C LEU A 161 2.09 -7.83 7.77
N GLU A 162 2.41 -9.08 7.44
CA GLU A 162 3.53 -9.83 8.00
C GLU A 162 4.80 -9.67 7.16
N ASN A 163 5.96 -10.05 7.70
CA ASN A 163 7.25 -10.05 7.00
C ASN A 163 7.64 -8.68 6.39
N ILE A 164 7.42 -7.60 7.15
CA ILE A 164 7.85 -6.26 6.77
C ILE A 164 9.35 -6.11 7.06
N ALA A 165 10.11 -5.59 6.09
CA ALA A 165 11.54 -5.39 6.23
C ALA A 165 11.86 -4.21 7.18
N ASP A 166 13.01 -4.25 7.88
CA ASP A 166 13.45 -3.17 8.78
C ASP A 166 13.62 -1.81 8.07
N ASN A 167 13.93 -1.83 6.77
CA ASN A 167 14.08 -0.65 5.92
C ASN A 167 12.79 -0.30 5.14
N PHE A 168 11.64 -0.76 5.61
CA PHE A 168 10.36 -0.55 4.95
C PHE A 168 10.07 0.93 4.68
N THR A 169 9.58 1.22 3.47
CA THR A 169 9.13 2.55 3.06
C THR A 169 7.72 2.49 2.49
N TYR A 170 6.89 3.46 2.88
CA TYR A 170 5.58 3.71 2.26
C TYR A 170 5.63 4.98 1.43
N VAL A 171 5.23 4.88 0.16
CA VAL A 171 5.16 5.99 -0.78
C VAL A 171 3.72 6.11 -1.29
N GLU A 172 3.19 7.33 -1.25
CA GLU A 172 1.89 7.65 -1.82
C GLU A 172 2.03 8.90 -2.69
N ASN A 173 1.61 8.79 -3.96
CA ASN A 173 1.64 9.88 -4.93
C ASN A 173 3.04 10.51 -5.05
N ASN A 174 4.05 9.64 -5.23
CA ASN A 174 5.49 9.97 -5.32
C ASN A 174 6.05 10.71 -4.10
N ARG A 175 5.46 10.52 -2.91
CA ARG A 175 5.97 11.10 -1.65
C ARG A 175 6.01 10.06 -0.55
N THR A 176 7.13 9.98 0.16
CA THR A 176 7.25 9.18 1.38
C THR A 176 6.31 9.71 2.46
N ARG A 177 5.58 8.80 3.12
CA ARG A 177 4.64 9.12 4.20
C ARG A 177 4.58 7.97 5.21
N GLU A 178 4.03 8.24 6.38
CA GLU A 178 3.67 7.19 7.33
C GLU A 178 2.50 6.37 6.79
N ILE A 179 2.61 5.05 6.80
CA ILE A 179 1.57 4.13 6.28
C ILE A 179 0.21 4.33 6.98
N THR A 180 0.24 4.71 8.27
CA THR A 180 -0.95 4.99 9.10
C THR A 180 -1.61 6.34 8.80
N SER A 181 -1.01 7.15 7.92
CA SER A 181 -1.56 8.44 7.48
C SER A 181 -2.02 8.45 6.02
N GLY A 182 -1.74 7.35 5.28
CA GLY A 182 -2.07 7.19 3.88
C GLY A 182 -3.44 6.56 3.64
N ILE A 183 -3.72 6.23 2.37
CA ILE A 183 -5.00 5.65 1.94
C ILE A 183 -5.32 4.33 2.66
N LEU A 184 -4.31 3.57 3.08
CA LEU A 184 -4.46 2.30 3.81
C LEU A 184 -5.11 2.45 5.18
N PHE A 185 -5.11 3.65 5.77
CA PHE A 185 -5.77 3.90 7.07
C PHE A 185 -7.23 4.35 6.93
N ASN A 186 -7.78 4.29 5.71
CA ASN A 186 -9.20 4.46 5.44
C ASN A 186 -9.79 3.09 5.08
N ALA A 187 -10.77 2.62 5.85
CA ALA A 187 -11.48 1.38 5.53
C ALA A 187 -12.36 1.57 4.27
N LEU A 188 -12.01 0.88 3.19
CA LEU A 188 -12.64 1.04 1.87
C LEU A 188 -13.34 -0.25 1.42
N VAL A 189 -14.39 -0.15 0.62
CA VAL A 189 -15.01 -1.33 0.00
C VAL A 189 -14.53 -1.47 -1.43
N ILE A 190 -13.85 -2.58 -1.71
CA ILE A 190 -13.25 -2.83 -3.02
C ILE A 190 -14.33 -3.33 -4.00
N ASP A 191 -14.69 -2.51 -4.99
CA ASP A 191 -15.70 -2.85 -6.00
C ASP A 191 -15.13 -3.61 -7.21
N HIS A 192 -13.82 -3.46 -7.44
CA HIS A 192 -13.04 -4.23 -8.41
C HIS A 192 -11.58 -4.27 -7.96
N ARG A 193 -10.94 -5.42 -8.19
CA ARG A 193 -9.50 -5.63 -7.98
C ARG A 193 -8.89 -6.40 -9.14
N ARG A 194 -7.66 -6.03 -9.51
CA ARG A 194 -6.80 -6.83 -10.39
C ARG A 194 -5.38 -6.79 -9.82
N THR A 195 -4.74 -7.94 -9.73
CA THR A 195 -3.36 -8.06 -9.25
C THR A 195 -2.53 -8.84 -10.27
N ILE A 196 -1.33 -8.33 -10.54
CA ILE A 196 -0.30 -8.99 -11.34
C ILE A 196 0.95 -9.23 -10.48
N ALA A 197 1.76 -10.22 -10.83
CA ALA A 197 2.96 -10.58 -10.09
C ALA A 197 4.17 -10.74 -11.01
N ASP A 198 5.25 -10.05 -10.64
CA ASP A 198 6.55 -10.06 -11.29
C ASP A 198 7.51 -10.92 -10.47
N THR A 199 7.73 -12.15 -10.93
CA THR A 199 8.60 -13.12 -10.25
C THR A 199 10.09 -12.81 -10.43
N THR A 200 10.44 -11.97 -11.42
CA THR A 200 11.82 -11.53 -11.67
C THR A 200 12.23 -10.42 -10.69
N GLU A 201 11.34 -9.46 -10.46
CA GLU A 201 11.59 -8.30 -9.57
C GLU A 201 10.98 -8.45 -8.17
N CYS A 202 10.42 -9.63 -7.85
CA CYS A 202 9.82 -9.95 -6.56
C CYS A 202 8.75 -8.93 -6.15
N ALA A 203 7.90 -8.57 -7.09
CA ALA A 203 6.97 -7.46 -6.94
C ALA A 203 5.55 -7.81 -7.40
N THR A 204 4.57 -7.07 -6.90
CA THR A 204 3.19 -7.13 -7.39
C THR A 204 2.71 -5.75 -7.78
N PHE A 205 1.74 -5.67 -8.67
CA PHE A 205 0.93 -4.48 -8.86
C PHE A 205 -0.54 -4.83 -8.67
N THR A 206 -1.25 -4.01 -7.91
CA THR A 206 -2.68 -4.15 -7.65
C THR A 206 -3.43 -2.88 -8.03
N GLU A 207 -4.39 -2.99 -8.95
CA GLU A 207 -5.39 -1.97 -9.24
C GLU A 207 -6.63 -2.21 -8.37
N LEU A 208 -7.08 -1.18 -7.66
CA LEU A 208 -8.32 -1.16 -6.89
C LEU A 208 -9.24 -0.07 -7.40
N VAL A 209 -10.53 -0.39 -7.52
CA VAL A 209 -11.60 0.57 -7.78
C VAL A 209 -12.54 0.56 -6.58
N VAL A 210 -12.76 1.74 -6.00
CA VAL A 210 -13.52 1.92 -4.76
C VAL A 210 -14.54 3.03 -4.97
N THR A 211 -15.82 2.74 -4.78
CA THR A 211 -16.91 3.72 -4.88
C THR A 211 -17.40 4.19 -3.51
N ARG A 212 -17.11 3.43 -2.44
CA ARG A 212 -17.61 3.67 -1.09
C ARG A 212 -16.66 3.19 0.00
N ASN A 213 -16.77 3.80 1.18
CA ASN A 213 -16.05 3.37 2.38
C ASN A 213 -16.82 2.28 3.14
N ALA A 214 -16.22 1.77 4.22
CA ALA A 214 -16.81 0.72 5.05
C ALA A 214 -18.14 1.13 5.74
N SER A 215 -18.41 2.43 5.93
CA SER A 215 -19.70 2.91 6.45
C SER A 215 -20.77 3.11 5.37
N GLY A 216 -20.45 2.84 4.11
CA GLY A 216 -21.38 2.96 2.97
C GLY A 216 -21.46 4.37 2.38
N MET A 217 -20.64 5.32 2.82
CA MET A 217 -20.58 6.66 2.26
C MET A 217 -19.74 6.68 0.97
N PRO A 218 -20.06 7.57 -0.01
CA PRO A 218 -19.25 7.73 -1.21
C PRO A 218 -17.78 7.99 -0.87
N ALA A 219 -16.90 7.21 -1.49
CA ALA A 219 -15.45 7.30 -1.31
C ALA A 219 -14.76 6.91 -2.62
N PRO A 220 -14.83 7.78 -3.65
CA PRO A 220 -14.42 7.43 -5.00
C PRO A 220 -12.89 7.45 -5.12
N TYR A 221 -12.30 6.26 -5.28
CA TYR A 221 -10.87 6.08 -5.52
C TYR A 221 -10.60 5.09 -6.65
N VAL A 222 -9.54 5.37 -7.40
CA VAL A 222 -8.84 4.37 -8.22
C VAL A 222 -7.38 4.38 -7.76
N ILE A 223 -6.90 3.22 -7.31
CA ILE A 223 -5.62 3.07 -6.62
C ILE A 223 -4.78 2.04 -7.39
N GLY A 224 -3.56 2.40 -7.75
CA GLY A 224 -2.58 1.50 -8.32
C GLY A 224 -1.39 1.38 -7.37
N THR A 225 -1.13 0.18 -6.87
CA THR A 225 -0.10 -0.04 -5.85
C THR A 225 0.91 -1.08 -6.30
N GLN A 226 2.20 -0.70 -6.32
CA GLN A 226 3.31 -1.64 -6.44
C GLN A 226 3.83 -2.03 -5.05
N ILE A 227 4.00 -3.33 -4.81
CA ILE A 227 4.60 -3.88 -3.59
C ILE A 227 5.87 -4.61 -3.98
N ARG A 228 6.98 -4.36 -3.26
CA ARG A 228 8.28 -4.99 -3.56
C ARG A 228 8.84 -5.72 -2.36
N HIS A 229 9.43 -6.88 -2.64
CA HIS A 229 9.99 -7.78 -1.66
C HIS A 229 11.47 -8.05 -1.91
N SER A 230 12.22 -8.28 -0.85
CA SER A 230 13.61 -8.72 -0.94
C SER A 230 13.65 -10.14 -1.52
N PRO A 231 14.43 -10.43 -2.58
CA PRO A 231 14.43 -11.75 -3.22
C PRO A 231 14.86 -12.91 -2.32
N GLY A 232 15.60 -12.65 -1.24
CA GLY A 232 16.15 -13.67 -0.35
C GLY A 232 15.15 -14.25 0.64
N ASP A 233 14.31 -13.40 1.23
CA ASP A 233 13.39 -13.76 2.34
C ASP A 233 11.94 -13.29 2.11
N LEU A 234 11.67 -12.70 0.95
CA LEU A 234 10.39 -12.10 0.59
C LEU A 234 9.91 -11.03 1.58
N SER A 235 10.82 -10.39 2.32
CA SER A 235 10.45 -9.29 3.21
C SER A 235 10.00 -8.08 2.41
N CYS A 236 8.82 -7.53 2.71
CA CYS A 236 8.28 -6.36 2.03
C CYS A 236 9.03 -5.10 2.47
N TYR A 237 9.77 -4.48 1.55
CA TYR A 237 10.54 -3.26 1.82
C TYR A 237 9.91 -2.00 1.21
N LEU A 238 8.95 -2.12 0.29
CA LEU A 238 8.30 -0.97 -0.34
C LEU A 238 6.83 -1.26 -0.67
N ILE A 239 5.96 -0.35 -0.25
CA ILE A 239 4.60 -0.19 -0.79
C ILE A 239 4.52 1.20 -1.42
N ASP A 240 4.35 1.27 -2.74
CA ASP A 240 4.29 2.52 -3.52
C ASP A 240 2.94 2.61 -4.24
N SER A 241 2.16 3.64 -3.94
CA SER A 241 0.78 3.78 -4.39
C SER A 241 0.56 5.09 -5.15
N ILE A 242 -0.13 5.01 -6.29
CA ILE A 242 -0.78 6.14 -6.95
C ILE A 242 -2.27 6.09 -6.61
N VAL A 243 -2.75 7.12 -5.92
CA VAL A 243 -4.11 7.23 -5.40
C VAL A 243 -4.80 8.38 -6.10
N THR A 244 -5.77 8.05 -6.95
CA THR A 244 -6.61 9.05 -7.63
C THR A 244 -8.00 9.14 -7.03
N THR A 245 -8.58 10.35 -7.05
CA THR A 245 -9.90 10.64 -6.50
C THR A 245 -10.53 11.82 -7.25
N GLU A 246 -11.72 12.24 -6.83
CA GLU A 246 -12.46 13.36 -7.42
C GLU A 246 -11.59 14.62 -7.63
N GLY A 247 -11.77 15.22 -8.81
CA GLY A 247 -11.02 16.38 -9.26
C GLY A 247 -9.67 16.05 -9.90
N HIS A 248 -9.20 14.80 -9.88
CA HIS A 248 -8.02 14.39 -10.63
C HIS A 248 -8.30 14.24 -12.14
N TRP A 249 -7.24 14.12 -12.94
CA TRP A 249 -7.28 14.10 -14.40
C TRP A 249 -8.27 13.05 -14.92
N LEU A 250 -9.28 13.53 -15.64
CA LEU A 250 -10.38 12.74 -16.22
C LEU A 250 -11.11 11.81 -15.24
N PHE A 251 -10.96 12.04 -13.92
CA PHE A 251 -11.42 11.12 -12.90
C PHE A 251 -12.94 10.92 -12.90
N ASN A 252 -13.38 9.67 -13.05
CA ASN A 252 -14.74 9.19 -12.96
C ASN A 252 -14.72 7.71 -12.56
N VAL A 253 -14.86 7.44 -11.26
CA VAL A 253 -14.84 6.08 -10.71
C VAL A 253 -15.91 5.16 -11.29
N THR A 254 -17.09 5.69 -11.62
CA THR A 254 -18.19 4.89 -12.19
C THR A 254 -17.88 4.49 -13.63
N GLY A 255 -17.25 5.38 -14.39
CA GLY A 255 -16.73 5.10 -15.73
C GLY A 255 -15.63 4.04 -15.68
N THR A 256 -14.66 4.19 -14.76
CA THR A 256 -13.61 3.19 -14.54
C THR A 256 -14.22 1.84 -14.22
N LEU A 257 -15.08 1.75 -13.21
CA LEU A 257 -15.72 0.49 -12.80
C LEU A 257 -16.53 -0.16 -13.93
N TYR A 258 -17.19 0.66 -14.75
CA TYR A 258 -17.94 0.17 -15.91
C TYR A 258 -17.02 -0.52 -16.93
N TRP A 259 -15.89 0.08 -17.28
CA TRP A 259 -14.99 -0.46 -18.31
C TRP A 259 -14.14 -1.62 -17.81
N VAL A 260 -13.53 -1.53 -16.62
CA VAL A 260 -12.69 -2.62 -16.10
C VAL A 260 -13.44 -3.95 -15.94
N ARG A 261 -14.76 -3.91 -15.73
CA ARG A 261 -15.62 -5.12 -15.65
C ARG A 261 -15.91 -5.76 -17.01
N ARG A 262 -15.60 -5.09 -18.12
CA ARG A 262 -15.88 -5.54 -19.50
C ARG A 262 -14.64 -5.98 -20.25
N GLU A 263 -13.46 -5.65 -19.74
CA GLU A 263 -12.21 -6.00 -20.36
C GLU A 263 -11.76 -7.40 -19.97
N ASN A 264 -11.04 -8.04 -20.89
CA ASN A 264 -10.45 -9.34 -20.63
C ASN A 264 -8.97 -9.19 -20.25
N TRP A 265 -8.69 -9.31 -18.95
CA TRP A 265 -7.32 -9.32 -18.40
C TRP A 265 -6.86 -10.75 -18.03
N GLY A 266 -7.48 -11.77 -18.61
CA GLY A 266 -7.20 -13.17 -18.31
C GLY A 266 -5.80 -13.62 -18.72
N THR A 267 -5.40 -14.78 -18.19
CA THR A 267 -4.15 -15.45 -18.51
C THR A 267 -4.03 -15.74 -20.01
N ILE A 268 -2.86 -15.45 -20.56
CA ILE A 268 -2.50 -15.73 -21.95
C ILE A 268 -1.92 -17.16 -22.01
N PRO A 269 -2.31 -17.98 -23.01
CA PRO A 269 -1.68 -19.29 -23.23
C PRO A 269 -0.17 -19.15 -23.37
N GLU A 270 0.60 -20.08 -22.79
CA GLU A 270 2.06 -19.95 -22.70
C GLU A 270 2.75 -19.70 -24.04
N ALA A 271 2.30 -20.38 -25.10
CA ALA A 271 2.84 -20.21 -26.46
C ALA A 271 2.52 -18.86 -27.11
N GLU A 272 1.59 -18.07 -26.55
CA GLU A 272 1.18 -16.75 -27.05
C GLU A 272 1.68 -15.61 -26.14
N ARG A 273 2.37 -15.91 -25.04
CA ARG A 273 2.90 -14.89 -24.12
C ARG A 273 4.06 -14.15 -24.77
N ASP A 274 3.98 -12.84 -24.74
CA ASP A 274 5.11 -11.98 -25.11
C ASP A 274 6.21 -12.07 -24.06
N SER A 275 7.47 -11.88 -24.49
CA SER A 275 8.59 -11.85 -23.55
C SER A 275 8.57 -10.57 -22.72
N ARG A 276 9.21 -10.61 -21.55
CA ARG A 276 9.42 -9.45 -20.66
C ARG A 276 9.97 -8.24 -21.41
N GLU A 277 10.93 -8.47 -22.30
CA GLU A 277 11.58 -7.43 -23.09
C GLU A 277 10.61 -6.79 -24.08
N THR A 278 9.79 -7.59 -24.78
CA THR A 278 8.74 -7.09 -25.68
C THR A 278 7.72 -6.27 -24.91
N LEU A 279 7.27 -6.77 -23.77
CA LEU A 279 6.34 -6.09 -22.87
C LEU A 279 6.88 -4.73 -22.42
N LYS A 280 8.11 -4.72 -21.91
CA LYS A 280 8.79 -3.49 -21.48
C LYS A 280 9.02 -2.50 -22.61
N ALA A 281 9.47 -2.97 -23.78
CA ALA A 281 9.74 -2.13 -24.94
C ALA A 281 8.48 -1.40 -25.43
N ALA A 282 7.32 -2.04 -25.39
CA ALA A 282 6.05 -1.41 -25.77
C ALA A 282 5.66 -0.30 -24.79
N ALA A 283 5.76 -0.53 -23.48
CA ALA A 283 5.52 0.48 -22.46
C ALA A 283 6.52 1.64 -22.57
N ASP A 284 7.80 1.34 -22.82
CA ASP A 284 8.83 2.35 -23.00
C ASP A 284 8.61 3.21 -24.22
N ALA A 285 8.20 2.62 -25.35
CA ALA A 285 7.83 3.36 -26.55
C ALA A 285 6.66 4.31 -26.27
N TYR A 286 5.62 3.83 -25.56
CA TYR A 286 4.45 4.64 -25.25
C TYR A 286 4.83 5.82 -24.35
N LEU A 287 5.50 5.57 -23.24
CA LEU A 287 5.85 6.60 -22.25
C LEU A 287 6.89 7.60 -22.76
N SER A 288 7.55 7.29 -23.89
CA SER A 288 8.51 8.18 -24.54
C SER A 288 7.90 8.99 -25.69
N MET A 289 6.64 8.76 -26.08
CA MET A 289 6.07 9.41 -27.27
C MET A 289 6.00 10.94 -27.19
N TRP A 290 6.08 11.49 -25.98
CA TRP A 290 5.98 12.91 -25.67
C TRP A 290 7.17 13.76 -26.17
N ASN A 291 8.33 13.14 -26.38
CA ASN A 291 9.55 13.85 -26.80
C ASN A 291 10.02 13.54 -28.22
N ASP A 292 9.36 12.61 -28.92
CA ASP A 292 9.75 12.13 -30.23
C ASP A 292 8.51 11.81 -31.10
N LYS A 293 8.37 12.50 -32.24
CA LYS A 293 7.26 12.25 -33.17
C LYS A 293 7.27 10.85 -33.76
N SER A 294 8.45 10.25 -33.93
CA SER A 294 8.59 8.89 -34.45
C SER A 294 8.24 7.82 -33.43
N ALA A 295 8.25 8.14 -32.12
CA ALA A 295 7.94 7.18 -31.07
C ALA A 295 6.46 6.75 -31.08
N ILE A 296 5.54 7.55 -31.63
CA ILE A 296 4.14 7.13 -31.84
C ILE A 296 4.08 5.91 -32.77
N ASP A 297 4.92 5.87 -33.81
CA ASP A 297 4.96 4.75 -34.77
C ASP A 297 5.71 3.54 -34.20
N ALA A 298 6.54 3.74 -33.18
CA ALA A 298 7.24 2.67 -32.47
C ALA A 298 6.34 1.90 -31.49
N VAL A 299 5.26 2.51 -30.99
CA VAL A 299 4.31 1.80 -30.13
C VAL A 299 3.62 0.71 -30.95
N PRO A 300 3.60 -0.55 -30.48
CA PRO A 300 3.01 -1.64 -31.23
C PRO A 300 1.49 -1.67 -31.06
N TRP A 301 0.78 -0.71 -31.64
CA TRP A 301 -0.67 -0.59 -31.53
C TRP A 301 -1.41 -1.83 -32.03
N GLY A 302 -2.30 -2.37 -31.21
CA GLY A 302 -3.27 -3.39 -31.62
C GLY A 302 -4.57 -2.81 -32.17
N THR A 303 -5.39 -3.68 -32.74
CA THR A 303 -6.78 -3.38 -33.09
C THR A 303 -7.60 -4.66 -32.85
N PRO A 304 -8.58 -4.65 -31.94
CA PRO A 304 -9.01 -3.50 -31.14
C PRO A 304 -8.01 -3.11 -30.03
N CYS A 305 -7.96 -1.82 -29.68
CA CYS A 305 -7.19 -1.31 -28.54
C CYS A 305 -7.94 -0.15 -27.88
N ALA A 306 -7.95 -0.06 -26.54
CA ALA A 306 -8.54 1.08 -25.85
C ALA A 306 -7.71 1.59 -24.67
N ARG A 307 -7.81 2.89 -24.39
CA ARG A 307 -7.24 3.52 -23.19
C ARG A 307 -8.36 3.87 -22.22
N LEU A 308 -8.20 3.48 -20.96
CA LEU A 308 -9.02 3.88 -19.82
C LEU A 308 -8.25 4.91 -18.99
N GLU A 309 -8.53 6.18 -19.22
CA GLU A 309 -7.81 7.31 -18.62
C GLU A 309 -8.70 8.02 -17.60
N GLY A 310 -8.44 7.80 -16.31
CA GLY A 310 -9.25 8.36 -15.23
C GLY A 310 -10.72 7.91 -15.25
N GLY A 311 -11.17 7.05 -16.16
CA GLY A 311 -12.57 6.68 -16.36
C GLY A 311 -13.15 7.09 -17.71
N MET A 312 -12.41 7.90 -18.49
CA MET A 312 -12.67 8.11 -19.91
C MET A 312 -12.13 6.94 -20.73
N TYR A 313 -12.89 6.50 -21.74
CA TYR A 313 -12.50 5.37 -22.59
C TYR A 313 -12.38 5.79 -24.05
N THR A 314 -11.29 5.41 -24.72
CA THR A 314 -11.04 5.79 -26.13
C THR A 314 -11.71 4.87 -27.14
N GLY A 315 -12.74 4.14 -26.73
CA GLY A 315 -13.45 3.15 -27.53
C GLY A 315 -14.89 2.97 -27.08
N ASN A 316 -15.58 2.00 -27.69
CA ASN A 316 -16.93 1.59 -27.30
C ASN A 316 -17.02 0.10 -26.90
N GLY A 317 -15.89 -0.59 -26.83
CA GLY A 317 -15.79 -2.03 -26.61
C GLY A 317 -15.86 -2.86 -27.91
N GLY A 318 -15.85 -2.20 -29.07
CA GLY A 318 -15.98 -2.82 -30.38
C GLY A 318 -14.66 -3.30 -30.98
N PRO A 319 -14.71 -4.04 -32.11
CA PRO A 319 -13.53 -4.55 -32.80
C PRO A 319 -12.67 -3.46 -33.47
N ASP A 320 -13.23 -2.28 -33.67
CA ASP A 320 -12.58 -1.14 -34.33
C ASP A 320 -12.00 -0.12 -33.34
N ASP A 321 -12.03 -0.41 -32.04
CA ASP A 321 -11.48 0.47 -31.01
C ASP A 321 -9.99 0.77 -31.25
N SER A 322 -9.60 2.02 -31.00
CA SER A 322 -8.22 2.48 -31.21
C SER A 322 -7.66 3.25 -30.02
N CYS A 323 -6.48 2.83 -29.58
CA CYS A 323 -5.68 3.57 -28.60
C CYS A 323 -4.98 4.79 -29.19
N LYS A 324 -5.21 5.15 -30.46
CA LYS A 324 -4.57 6.32 -31.09
C LYS A 324 -5.37 7.62 -30.94
N VAL A 325 -6.64 7.52 -30.53
CA VAL A 325 -7.54 8.68 -30.44
C VAL A 325 -7.00 9.66 -29.42
N GLY A 326 -6.79 10.93 -29.80
CA GLY A 326 -6.35 11.97 -28.87
C GLY A 326 -4.89 11.87 -28.42
N ILE A 327 -4.06 11.03 -29.04
CA ILE A 327 -2.61 11.05 -28.79
C ILE A 327 -2.06 12.43 -29.20
N PRO A 328 -1.29 13.10 -28.32
CA PRO A 328 -0.77 14.41 -28.65
C PRO A 328 0.17 14.40 -29.84
N THR A 329 0.07 15.43 -30.67
CA THR A 329 0.86 15.60 -31.90
C THR A 329 2.06 16.53 -31.70
N ASN A 330 2.13 17.17 -30.51
CA ASN A 330 3.18 18.08 -30.10
C ASN A 330 4.23 17.33 -29.28
N ASN A 331 5.24 16.79 -29.95
CA ASN A 331 6.22 15.88 -29.34
C ASN A 331 7.53 16.61 -28.99
N ASN A 332 7.38 17.78 -28.36
CA ASN A 332 8.49 18.61 -27.87
C ASN A 332 8.53 18.65 -26.34
N GLN A 333 7.91 17.68 -25.67
CA GLN A 333 7.72 17.64 -24.23
C GLN A 333 8.68 16.63 -23.61
N ALA A 334 8.96 16.74 -22.31
CA ALA A 334 9.78 15.73 -21.65
C ALA A 334 9.03 14.37 -21.58
N PRO A 335 9.73 13.24 -21.74
CA PRO A 335 9.12 11.91 -21.61
C PRO A 335 8.79 11.62 -20.14
N ASN A 336 7.84 10.72 -19.88
CA ASN A 336 7.53 10.31 -18.50
C ASN A 336 8.79 9.71 -17.86
N SER A 337 9.15 10.16 -16.67
CA SER A 337 10.41 9.84 -16.00
C SER A 337 10.18 8.97 -14.75
N HIS A 338 11.27 8.59 -14.04
CA HIS A 338 11.21 7.81 -12.80
C HIS A 338 10.35 6.53 -12.89
N ARG A 339 10.42 5.85 -14.03
CA ARG A 339 9.60 4.68 -14.36
C ARG A 339 9.98 3.49 -13.47
N ARG A 340 9.00 2.94 -12.77
CA ARG A 340 9.12 1.77 -11.87
C ARG A 340 8.21 0.67 -12.38
N TYR A 341 8.78 -0.47 -12.73
CA TYR A 341 8.08 -1.53 -13.48
C TYR A 341 7.66 -2.67 -12.58
N VAL A 342 6.49 -3.23 -12.87
CA VAL A 342 6.06 -4.59 -12.50
C VAL A 342 5.53 -5.22 -13.78
N ILE A 343 6.13 -6.33 -14.20
CA ILE A 343 5.80 -7.01 -15.47
C ILE A 343 5.37 -8.44 -15.17
N ASP A 344 4.25 -8.85 -15.76
CA ASP A 344 3.70 -10.20 -15.63
C ASP A 344 3.36 -10.76 -17.01
N GLU A 345 4.23 -11.63 -17.52
CA GLU A 345 4.11 -12.29 -18.81
C GLU A 345 2.88 -13.20 -18.88
N THR A 346 2.41 -13.72 -17.74
CA THR A 346 1.29 -14.67 -17.70
C THR A 346 -0.02 -14.03 -18.15
N VAL A 347 -0.16 -12.72 -17.97
CA VAL A 347 -1.32 -11.92 -18.39
C VAL A 347 -0.95 -10.83 -19.39
N GLY A 348 0.31 -10.82 -19.86
CA GLY A 348 0.84 -9.81 -20.76
C GLY A 348 0.72 -8.38 -20.22
N SER A 349 0.84 -8.19 -18.90
CA SER A 349 0.64 -6.89 -18.26
C SER A 349 1.95 -6.23 -17.84
N ILE A 350 2.01 -4.90 -17.97
CA ILE A 350 3.10 -4.05 -17.50
C ILE A 350 2.52 -2.87 -16.75
N SER A 351 2.73 -2.81 -15.45
CA SER A 351 2.49 -1.61 -14.66
C SER A 351 3.75 -0.75 -14.58
N VAL A 352 3.59 0.55 -14.80
CA VAL A 352 4.62 1.57 -14.69
C VAL A 352 4.13 2.72 -13.81
N LEU A 353 4.65 2.81 -12.59
CA LEU A 353 4.53 4.04 -11.80
C LEU A 353 5.63 5.01 -12.26
N CYS A 354 5.26 6.27 -12.50
CA CYS A 354 6.17 7.26 -13.06
C CYS A 354 5.85 8.68 -12.62
N ILE A 355 6.61 9.63 -13.17
CA ILE A 355 6.29 11.06 -13.15
C ILE A 355 5.85 11.43 -14.57
N PHE A 356 4.61 11.92 -14.68
CA PHE A 356 4.11 12.50 -15.93
C PHE A 356 4.60 13.94 -16.05
N GLU A 357 5.81 14.09 -16.61
CA GLU A 357 6.50 15.37 -16.73
C GLU A 357 5.64 16.44 -17.42
N HIS A 358 4.90 16.07 -18.47
CA HIS A 358 4.09 17.01 -19.21
C HIS A 358 2.93 17.58 -18.40
N LEU A 359 2.35 16.81 -17.47
CA LEU A 359 1.25 17.25 -16.63
C LEU A 359 1.77 17.78 -15.29
N GLU A 360 2.70 18.72 -15.36
CA GLU A 360 3.35 19.38 -14.21
C GLU A 360 3.95 18.40 -13.19
N ASN A 361 4.68 17.40 -13.69
CA ASN A 361 5.30 16.35 -12.88
C ASN A 361 4.30 15.57 -12.02
N ALA A 362 3.10 15.32 -12.55
CA ALA A 362 2.06 14.60 -11.85
C ALA A 362 2.53 13.18 -11.48
N PRO A 363 2.23 12.71 -10.25
CA PRO A 363 2.29 11.29 -9.94
C PRO A 363 1.33 10.51 -10.83
N ASP A 364 1.84 9.45 -11.43
CA ASP A 364 1.15 8.79 -12.52
C ASP A 364 1.39 7.27 -12.55
N SER A 365 0.36 6.53 -12.94
CA SER A 365 0.41 5.09 -13.18
C SER A 365 -0.10 4.81 -14.58
N HIS A 366 0.68 4.06 -15.35
CA HIS A 366 0.25 3.46 -16.61
C HIS A 366 0.34 1.94 -16.51
N GLU A 367 -0.76 1.23 -16.74
CA GLU A 367 -0.75 -0.22 -16.94
C GLU A 367 -1.08 -0.55 -18.39
N PHE A 368 -0.28 -1.42 -19.01
CA PHE A 368 -0.46 -1.85 -20.40
C PHE A 368 -0.78 -3.34 -20.42
N ARG A 369 -1.75 -3.75 -21.23
CA ARG A 369 -1.92 -5.14 -21.66
C ARG A 369 -1.43 -5.29 -23.09
N LEU A 370 -0.60 -6.29 -23.33
CA LEU A 370 -0.21 -6.75 -24.65
C LEU A 370 -0.76 -8.14 -24.94
N GLU A 371 -1.14 -8.35 -26.19
CA GLU A 371 -1.49 -9.66 -26.75
C GLU A 371 -0.81 -9.80 -28.10
N LYS A 372 -0.01 -10.86 -28.29
CA LYS A 372 0.69 -11.17 -29.55
C LYS A 372 1.55 -10.00 -30.05
N GLY A 373 2.25 -9.36 -29.13
CA GLY A 373 3.15 -8.24 -29.37
C GLY A 373 2.43 -6.93 -29.65
N LYS A 374 1.12 -6.84 -29.39
CA LYS A 374 0.30 -5.66 -29.70
C LYS A 374 -0.43 -5.15 -28.46
N VAL A 375 -0.45 -3.83 -28.27
CA VAL A 375 -1.18 -3.19 -27.16
C VAL A 375 -2.68 -3.43 -27.33
N ARG A 376 -3.32 -3.94 -26.27
CA ARG A 376 -4.75 -4.21 -26.18
C ARG A 376 -5.47 -3.23 -25.27
N TYR A 377 -4.94 -2.98 -24.07
CA TYR A 377 -5.50 -2.06 -23.09
C TYR A 377 -4.42 -1.16 -22.49
N ILE A 378 -4.79 0.06 -22.14
CA ILE A 378 -3.94 1.00 -21.39
C ILE A 378 -4.78 1.60 -20.28
N HIS A 379 -4.41 1.40 -19.03
CA HIS A 379 -5.04 2.10 -17.90
C HIS A 379 -4.13 3.22 -17.44
N THR A 380 -4.72 4.38 -17.12
CA THR A 380 -3.99 5.53 -16.63
C THR A 380 -4.65 6.09 -15.38
N MET A 381 -3.84 6.32 -14.34
CA MET A 381 -4.23 7.01 -13.12
C MET A 381 -3.28 8.20 -12.91
N THR A 382 -3.78 9.42 -13.07
CA THR A 382 -2.93 10.63 -12.98
C THR A 382 -3.40 11.58 -11.89
N VAL A 383 -2.50 11.94 -10.98
CA VAL A 383 -2.76 12.84 -9.85
C VAL A 383 -2.51 14.29 -10.26
N ALA A 384 -3.48 14.89 -10.93
CA ALA A 384 -3.43 16.30 -11.36
C ALA A 384 -4.83 16.93 -11.34
N ARG A 385 -5.01 18.14 -10.80
CA ARG A 385 -6.32 18.82 -10.77
C ARG A 385 -6.43 19.86 -11.89
N ASN A 386 -7.32 19.67 -12.86
CA ASN A 386 -7.50 20.61 -13.99
C ASN A 386 -6.18 21.00 -14.70
N GLY A 387 -5.19 20.09 -14.74
CA GLY A 387 -3.85 20.40 -15.25
C GLY A 387 -2.98 21.25 -14.32
N ILE A 388 -3.40 21.47 -13.06
CA ILE A 388 -2.68 22.20 -12.01
C ILE A 388 -2.34 21.24 -10.84
N PRO A 389 -1.10 21.21 -10.34
CA PRO A 389 -0.68 20.37 -9.22
C PRO A 389 -1.39 20.70 -7.93
N ILE A 390 -1.69 19.66 -7.14
CA ILE A 390 -1.98 19.83 -5.72
C ILE A 390 -0.65 20.10 -5.01
N ILE A 391 -0.27 21.37 -4.94
CA ILE A 391 0.70 21.82 -3.94
C ILE A 391 -0.08 21.90 -2.62
N PRO A 392 0.28 21.13 -1.57
CA PRO A 392 -0.31 21.34 -0.26
C PRO A 392 -0.02 22.79 0.12
N SER A 393 -1.07 23.58 0.33
CA SER A 393 -0.93 24.96 0.76
C SER A 393 0.01 25.02 1.95
N ARG A 394 1.16 25.71 1.79
CA ARG A 394 1.98 26.10 2.94
C ARG A 394 1.06 26.76 3.97
N PRO A 395 1.22 26.50 5.28
CA PRO A 395 0.49 27.24 6.30
C PRO A 395 0.67 28.72 6.00
N ARG A 396 -0.44 29.44 5.77
CA ARG A 396 -0.40 30.88 5.58
C ARG A 396 0.03 31.47 6.92
N ILE A 397 1.34 31.67 7.11
CA ILE A 397 1.84 32.49 8.22
C ILE A 397 1.17 33.85 8.01
N ARG A 398 0.26 34.21 8.92
CA ARG A 398 -0.27 35.57 9.00
C ARG A 398 0.93 36.47 9.22
N GLY A 399 1.40 37.11 8.15
CA GLY A 399 2.35 38.22 8.27
C GLY A 399 1.73 39.26 9.18
N THR A 400 2.45 39.61 10.25
CA THR A 400 2.17 40.78 11.06
C THR A 400 2.25 42.01 10.17
N ASN A 401 1.17 42.78 10.16
CA ASN A 401 1.02 44.02 9.42
C ASN A 401 2.08 45.03 9.89
N PRO A 402 3.00 45.51 9.05
CA PRO A 402 3.97 46.53 9.46
C PRO A 402 3.39 47.91 9.14
N LEU A 403 2.31 48.30 9.84
CA LEU A 403 1.81 49.67 9.87
C LEU A 403 1.09 49.89 11.20
N LEU A 404 1.88 50.10 12.25
CA LEU A 404 1.61 50.86 13.48
C LEU A 404 2.88 50.78 14.34
N GLY A 405 3.65 51.87 14.37
CA GLY A 405 4.93 51.99 15.07
C GLY A 405 5.77 53.08 14.46
#